data_AF-A0AAV5R6D6-F1
#
_entry.id   AF-A0AAV5R6D6-F1
#
_cell.length_a   1.000
_cell.length_b   1.000
_cell.length_c   1.000
_cell.angle_alpha   90.00
_cell.angle_beta   90.00
_cell.angle_gamma   90.00
#
_symmetry.space_group_name_H-M   'P 1'
#
loop_
_entity.id
_entity.type
_entity.pdbx_description
1 polymer ?
#
loop_
_entity_poly.entity_id
_entity_poly.type
_entity_poly.pdbx_seq_one_letter_code
_entity_poly.pdbx_strand_id
1 'polypeptide(L)'
;MYLTPEKELYTIIQLFYSGNFNDIISLNLINEFDFSNILYDFEANFYKIRSFIILNQNNDALELLNILQNRISIAKENNQIDELSFNTLILDIKVIISYLNNQLDNDLLNLIDNDKPSLALIYKNKYLKNIPISIKNPDLDLESYILLLFTNYPNNIDQYINKLIDLKSHYSDSLILEFAFAWLGLLSNFNDNINLKNSYYFFDELNSSSNTNSLKIKINLFACHLKLINIPESLEILKSIENEEENSNPSYDYSLLINKISLASITSNSIERSKLIDEISSKFPNSPYVSDLNSKSQLFDSIVKEYA
;
A
#
# COMPACT_ATOMS: atom_id res chain seq x y z
N MET A 1 -6.26 -6.78 -21.61
CA MET A 1 -4.94 -7.21 -22.10
C MET A 1 -3.93 -6.52 -21.19
N TYR A 2 -3.42 -7.21 -20.17
CA TYR A 2 -2.41 -6.64 -19.31
C TYR A 2 -1.07 -6.74 -20.04
N LEU A 3 -0.45 -5.60 -20.26
CA LEU A 3 0.85 -5.51 -20.87
C LEU A 3 1.88 -5.51 -19.73
N THR A 4 3.01 -6.22 -19.88
CA THR A 4 4.11 -6.10 -18.93
C THR A 4 4.56 -4.65 -18.90
N PRO A 5 4.65 -3.99 -17.71
CA PRO A 5 4.99 -2.58 -17.64
C PRO A 5 6.27 -2.29 -18.40
N GLU A 6 6.27 -1.22 -19.18
CA GLU A 6 7.51 -0.72 -19.78
C GLU A 6 8.53 -0.38 -18.68
N LYS A 7 9.82 -0.47 -19.01
CA LYS A 7 10.93 -0.21 -18.06
C LYS A 7 10.76 1.10 -17.29
N GLU A 8 10.19 2.08 -17.95
CA GLU A 8 9.86 3.40 -17.40
C GLU A 8 8.80 3.34 -16.31
N LEU A 9 7.63 2.75 -16.61
CA LEU A 9 6.57 2.58 -15.65
C LEU A 9 7.00 1.67 -14.49
N TYR A 10 7.78 0.62 -14.77
CA TYR A 10 8.37 -0.24 -13.74
C TYR A 10 9.15 0.56 -12.70
N THR A 11 9.95 1.55 -13.14
CA THR A 11 10.74 2.41 -12.25
C THR A 11 9.83 3.24 -11.33
N ILE A 12 8.74 3.78 -11.88
CA ILE A 12 7.78 4.59 -11.13
C ILE A 12 7.02 3.73 -10.11
N ILE A 13 6.56 2.54 -10.51
CA ILE A 13 5.95 1.56 -9.61
C ILE A 13 6.92 1.23 -8.48
N GLN A 14 8.19 0.96 -8.81
CA GLN A 14 9.20 0.60 -7.83
C GLN A 14 9.44 1.71 -6.80
N LEU A 15 9.54 2.97 -7.23
CA LEU A 15 9.63 4.12 -6.32
C LEU A 15 8.38 4.24 -5.44
N PHE A 16 7.20 4.06 -6.03
CA PHE A 16 5.93 4.26 -5.32
C PHE A 16 5.74 3.23 -4.21
N TYR A 17 5.96 1.96 -4.52
CA TYR A 17 5.84 0.88 -3.55
C TYR A 17 6.98 0.86 -2.54
N SER A 18 8.16 1.34 -2.91
CA SER A 18 9.24 1.61 -1.96
C SER A 18 8.96 2.81 -1.07
N GLY A 19 8.00 3.68 -1.40
CA GLY A 19 7.62 4.83 -0.56
C GLY A 19 8.46 6.09 -0.81
N ASN A 20 9.17 6.16 -1.93
CA ASN A 20 9.98 7.30 -2.37
C ASN A 20 9.10 8.33 -3.10
N PHE A 21 8.08 8.85 -2.40
CA PHE A 21 7.06 9.73 -2.99
C PHE A 21 7.62 11.07 -3.42
N ASN A 22 8.60 11.61 -2.69
CA ASN A 22 9.28 12.87 -3.04
C ASN A 22 10.00 12.77 -4.38
N ASP A 23 10.63 11.64 -4.65
CA ASP A 23 11.32 11.40 -5.93
C ASP A 23 10.30 11.40 -7.07
N ILE A 24 9.17 10.70 -6.90
CA ILE A 24 8.11 10.64 -7.92
C ILE A 24 7.53 12.02 -8.25
N ILE A 25 7.24 12.85 -7.24
CA ILE A 25 6.68 14.19 -7.52
C ILE A 25 7.68 15.09 -8.24
N SER A 26 8.99 14.86 -8.06
CA SER A 26 10.06 15.60 -8.73
C SER A 26 10.27 15.18 -10.19
N LEU A 27 9.84 13.97 -10.59
CA LEU A 27 10.01 13.46 -11.95
C LEU A 27 9.28 14.32 -12.99
N ASN A 28 9.92 14.57 -14.12
CA ASN A 28 9.27 15.20 -15.27
C ASN A 28 8.80 14.14 -16.26
N LEU A 29 7.61 13.59 -15.99
CA LEU A 29 7.01 12.50 -16.78
C LEU A 29 6.85 12.81 -18.28
N ILE A 30 6.84 14.09 -18.70
CA ILE A 30 6.66 14.47 -20.11
C ILE A 30 7.98 14.44 -20.87
N ASN A 31 9.08 14.83 -20.21
CA ASN A 31 10.37 15.03 -20.88
C ASN A 31 11.39 13.92 -20.60
N GLU A 32 11.25 13.23 -19.46
CA GLU A 32 12.23 12.23 -18.99
C GLU A 32 11.81 10.78 -19.33
N PHE A 33 10.56 10.59 -19.77
CA PHE A 33 9.96 9.28 -20.02
C PHE A 33 9.27 9.28 -21.39
N ASP A 34 9.48 8.23 -22.17
CA ASP A 34 8.86 7.97 -23.46
C ASP A 34 8.05 6.67 -23.41
N PHE A 35 6.78 6.79 -23.01
CA PHE A 35 5.86 5.67 -22.93
C PHE A 35 5.35 5.26 -24.31
N SER A 36 5.59 4.01 -24.71
CA SER A 36 5.13 3.49 -26.00
C SER A 36 3.61 3.26 -26.03
N ASN A 37 3.00 3.03 -24.85
CA ASN A 37 1.56 3.00 -24.65
C ASN A 37 1.09 4.19 -23.80
N ILE A 38 0.15 4.97 -24.33
CA ILE A 38 -0.44 6.12 -23.64
C ILE A 38 -1.12 5.76 -22.31
N LEU A 39 -1.61 4.54 -22.15
CA LEU A 39 -2.18 4.08 -20.87
C LEU A 39 -1.13 4.03 -19.76
N TYR A 40 0.14 3.73 -20.07
CA TYR A 40 1.22 3.75 -19.09
C TYR A 40 1.62 5.15 -18.69
N ASP A 41 1.56 6.11 -19.62
CA ASP A 41 1.70 7.52 -19.27
C ASP A 41 0.60 7.96 -18.29
N PHE A 42 -0.66 7.58 -18.55
CA PHE A 42 -1.74 7.89 -17.62
C PHE A 42 -1.54 7.23 -16.25
N GLU A 43 -1.13 5.96 -16.22
CA GLU A 43 -0.84 5.23 -14.99
C GLU A 43 0.32 5.85 -14.18
N ALA A 44 1.40 6.25 -14.85
CA ALA A 44 2.52 6.99 -14.24
C ALA A 44 2.04 8.29 -13.58
N ASN A 45 1.15 9.03 -14.26
CA ASN A 45 0.55 10.24 -13.69
C ASN A 45 -0.35 9.93 -12.48
N PHE A 46 -1.09 8.82 -12.47
CA PHE A 46 -1.83 8.39 -11.27
C PHE A 46 -0.92 8.08 -10.08
N TYR A 47 0.24 7.46 -10.28
CA TYR A 47 1.23 7.29 -9.19
C TYR A 47 1.75 8.63 -8.67
N LYS A 48 2.00 9.59 -9.56
CA LYS A 48 2.41 10.95 -9.17
C LYS A 48 1.30 11.68 -8.39
N ILE A 49 0.05 11.61 -8.85
CA ILE A 49 -1.13 12.15 -8.16
C ILE A 49 -1.26 11.52 -6.76
N ARG A 50 -1.16 10.19 -6.64
CA ARG A 50 -1.25 9.50 -5.34
C ARG A 50 -0.09 9.86 -4.42
N SER A 51 1.09 10.10 -4.97
CA SER A 51 2.25 10.59 -4.20
C SER A 51 1.98 11.98 -3.62
N PHE A 52 1.41 12.91 -4.41
CA PHE A 52 0.96 14.21 -3.91
C PHE A 52 -0.06 14.07 -2.78
N ILE A 53 -1.06 13.19 -2.93
CA ILE A 53 -2.09 12.94 -1.91
C ILE A 53 -1.45 12.42 -0.61
N ILE A 54 -0.52 11.47 -0.70
CA ILE A 54 0.17 10.90 0.48
C ILE A 54 1.02 11.96 1.21
N LEU A 55 1.61 12.89 0.46
CA LEU A 55 2.40 14.01 1.00
C LEU A 55 1.54 15.21 1.44
N ASN A 56 0.21 15.07 1.44
CA ASN A 56 -0.76 16.13 1.75
C ASN A 56 -0.70 17.36 0.81
N GLN A 57 -0.18 17.19 -0.39
CA GLN A 57 -0.10 18.20 -1.46
C GLN A 57 -1.35 18.14 -2.36
N ASN A 58 -2.54 18.28 -1.76
CA ASN A 58 -3.82 18.05 -2.45
C ASN A 58 -4.08 19.05 -3.60
N ASN A 59 -3.57 20.28 -3.52
CA ASN A 59 -3.75 21.27 -4.58
C ASN A 59 -3.00 20.86 -5.86
N ASP A 60 -1.76 20.39 -5.72
CA ASP A 60 -0.95 19.91 -6.85
C ASP A 60 -1.57 18.64 -7.46
N ALA A 61 -2.13 17.76 -6.63
CA ALA A 61 -2.90 16.60 -7.09
C ALA A 61 -4.13 17.01 -7.92
N LEU A 62 -4.89 18.02 -7.46
CA LEU A 62 -6.07 18.53 -8.17
C LEU A 62 -5.70 19.18 -9.52
N GLU A 63 -4.63 19.96 -9.56
CA GLU A 63 -4.13 20.56 -10.80
C GLU A 63 -3.76 19.47 -11.81
N LEU A 64 -2.98 18.48 -11.39
CA LEU A 64 -2.56 17.38 -12.26
C LEU A 64 -3.74 16.50 -12.72
N LEU A 65 -4.74 16.27 -11.87
CA LEU A 65 -5.97 15.56 -12.25
C LEU A 65 -6.73 16.27 -13.37
N ASN A 66 -6.87 17.61 -13.28
CA ASN A 66 -7.54 18.39 -14.33
C ASN A 66 -6.78 18.36 -15.66
N ILE A 67 -5.45 18.44 -15.61
CA ILE A 67 -4.59 18.30 -16.79
C ILE A 67 -4.76 16.91 -17.40
N LEU A 68 -4.70 15.86 -16.57
CA LEU A 68 -4.82 14.47 -17.00
C LEU A 68 -6.19 14.19 -17.62
N GLN A 69 -7.27 14.73 -17.05
CA GLN A 69 -8.63 14.60 -17.59
C GLN A 69 -8.74 15.14 -19.02
N ASN A 70 -8.14 16.31 -19.28
CA ASN A 70 -8.11 16.90 -20.61
C ASN A 70 -7.29 16.04 -21.58
N ARG A 71 -6.13 15.54 -21.16
CA ARG A 71 -5.28 14.65 -21.98
C ARG A 71 -5.99 13.35 -22.35
N ILE A 72 -6.69 12.72 -21.41
CA ILE A 72 -7.49 11.52 -21.66
C ILE A 72 -8.62 11.79 -22.67
N SER A 73 -9.28 12.94 -22.56
CA SER A 73 -10.33 13.34 -23.50
C SER A 73 -9.79 13.52 -24.93
N ILE A 74 -8.65 14.19 -25.08
CA ILE A 74 -7.95 14.35 -26.37
C ILE A 74 -7.51 12.98 -26.92
N ALA A 75 -6.97 12.10 -26.09
CA ALA A 75 -6.58 10.75 -26.49
C ALA A 75 -7.77 9.93 -27.00
N LYS A 76 -8.95 10.11 -26.39
CA LYS A 76 -10.20 9.48 -26.85
C LYS A 76 -10.64 10.04 -28.21
N GLU A 77 -10.63 11.35 -28.40
CA GLU A 77 -10.96 11.99 -29.69
C GLU A 77 -10.02 11.53 -30.81
N ASN A 78 -8.75 11.33 -30.49
CA ASN A 78 -7.73 10.82 -31.42
C ASN A 78 -7.76 9.28 -31.59
N ASN A 79 -8.71 8.57 -30.99
CA ASN A 79 -8.84 7.11 -31.02
C ASN A 79 -7.60 6.34 -30.50
N GLN A 80 -6.84 6.94 -29.58
CA GLN A 80 -5.66 6.29 -28.96
C GLN A 80 -6.04 5.36 -27.80
N ILE A 81 -7.25 5.50 -27.25
CA ILE A 81 -7.78 4.65 -26.18
C ILE A 81 -9.21 4.19 -26.51
N ASP A 82 -9.57 2.99 -26.07
CA ASP A 82 -10.90 2.44 -26.23
C ASP A 82 -11.92 3.09 -25.27
N GLU A 83 -13.22 2.87 -25.52
CA GLU A 83 -14.30 3.46 -24.73
C GLU A 83 -14.33 2.96 -23.28
N LEU A 84 -13.98 1.70 -23.05
CA LEU A 84 -13.99 1.13 -21.71
C LEU A 84 -12.85 1.72 -20.87
N SER A 85 -11.64 1.80 -21.41
CA SER A 85 -10.50 2.46 -20.75
C SER A 85 -10.80 3.93 -20.45
N PHE A 86 -11.36 4.67 -21.43
CA PHE A 86 -11.76 6.07 -21.23
C PHE A 86 -12.75 6.24 -20.07
N ASN A 87 -13.82 5.46 -20.05
CA ASN A 87 -14.85 5.56 -19.01
C ASN A 87 -14.30 5.25 -17.61
N THR A 88 -13.43 4.24 -17.49
CA THR A 88 -12.78 3.89 -16.23
C THR A 88 -11.88 5.02 -15.73
N LEU A 89 -10.98 5.53 -16.56
CA LEU A 89 -10.04 6.59 -16.18
C LEU A 89 -10.74 7.90 -15.79
N ILE A 90 -11.79 8.28 -16.53
CA ILE A 90 -12.58 9.48 -16.22
C ILE A 90 -13.36 9.31 -14.91
N LEU A 91 -13.89 8.11 -14.63
CA LEU A 91 -14.56 7.83 -13.37
C LEU A 91 -13.58 7.89 -12.20
N ASP A 92 -12.39 7.31 -12.34
CA ASP A 92 -11.31 7.38 -11.35
C ASP A 92 -10.98 8.84 -11.01
N ILE A 93 -10.77 9.68 -12.03
CA ILE A 93 -10.50 11.11 -11.84
C ILE A 93 -11.64 11.80 -11.08
N LYS A 94 -12.89 11.61 -11.51
CA LYS A 94 -14.06 12.24 -10.85
C LYS A 94 -14.16 11.87 -9.38
N VAL A 95 -13.94 10.60 -9.06
CA VAL A 95 -14.00 10.09 -7.68
C VAL A 95 -12.85 10.66 -6.85
N ILE A 96 -11.63 10.71 -7.38
CA ILE A 96 -10.48 11.27 -6.67
C ILE A 96 -10.66 12.78 -6.46
N ILE A 97 -11.10 13.54 -7.45
CA ILE A 97 -11.41 14.98 -7.30
C ILE A 97 -12.46 15.19 -6.19
N SER A 98 -13.55 14.41 -6.23
CA SER A 98 -14.62 14.51 -5.24
C SER A 98 -14.14 14.12 -3.84
N TYR A 99 -13.24 13.14 -3.74
CA TYR A 99 -12.59 12.75 -2.49
C TYR A 99 -11.74 13.89 -1.92
N LEU A 100 -10.88 14.50 -2.74
CA LEU A 100 -10.00 15.59 -2.30
C LEU A 100 -10.77 16.85 -1.90
N ASN A 101 -11.91 17.11 -2.53
CA ASN A 101 -12.79 18.23 -2.20
C ASN A 101 -13.78 17.94 -1.06
N ASN A 102 -13.78 16.73 -0.48
CA ASN A 102 -14.79 16.27 0.49
C ASN A 102 -16.25 16.40 -0.04
N GLN A 103 -16.45 16.17 -1.33
CA GLN A 103 -17.72 16.28 -2.05
C GLN A 103 -18.17 14.93 -2.61
N LEU A 104 -17.74 13.84 -1.99
CA LEU A 104 -18.04 12.49 -2.46
C LEU A 104 -19.51 12.16 -2.12
N ASP A 105 -20.35 12.04 -3.16
CA ASP A 105 -21.79 11.78 -3.03
C ASP A 105 -22.18 10.36 -3.45
N ASN A 106 -23.38 9.95 -3.03
CA ASN A 106 -23.89 8.61 -3.31
C ASN A 106 -24.18 8.40 -4.81
N ASP A 107 -24.52 9.45 -5.55
CA ASP A 107 -24.87 9.33 -6.97
C ASP A 107 -23.64 8.95 -7.79
N LEU A 108 -22.51 9.61 -7.55
CA LEU A 108 -21.22 9.25 -8.14
C LEU A 108 -20.77 7.85 -7.72
N LEU A 109 -20.94 7.50 -6.43
CA LEU A 109 -20.58 6.17 -5.92
C LEU A 109 -21.40 5.04 -6.55
N ASN A 110 -22.65 5.31 -6.89
CA ASN A 110 -23.54 4.33 -7.54
C ASN A 110 -23.15 4.05 -8.99
N LEU A 111 -22.38 4.92 -9.64
CA LEU A 111 -21.85 4.71 -10.98
C LEU A 111 -20.66 3.73 -11.01
N ILE A 112 -20.05 3.46 -9.86
CA ILE A 112 -18.85 2.62 -9.75
C ILE A 112 -19.25 1.15 -9.73
N ASP A 113 -18.77 0.42 -10.74
CA ASP A 113 -18.93 -1.02 -10.89
C ASP A 113 -18.18 -1.77 -9.76
N ASN A 114 -18.92 -2.58 -8.99
CA ASN A 114 -18.35 -3.34 -7.88
C ASN A 114 -17.64 -4.63 -8.33
N ASP A 115 -17.80 -5.03 -9.59
CA ASP A 115 -17.20 -6.25 -10.15
C ASP A 115 -15.88 -5.99 -10.88
N LYS A 116 -15.56 -4.71 -11.16
CA LYS A 116 -14.37 -4.29 -11.90
C LYS A 116 -13.38 -3.53 -11.01
N PRO A 117 -12.14 -4.04 -10.87
CA PRO A 117 -11.08 -3.30 -10.18
C PRO A 117 -10.85 -1.94 -10.82
N SER A 118 -10.76 -0.90 -9.99
CA SER A 118 -10.43 0.47 -10.38
C SER A 118 -10.05 1.30 -9.15
N LEU A 119 -9.36 2.42 -9.35
CA LEU A 119 -9.07 3.36 -8.27
C LEU A 119 -10.36 3.91 -7.67
N ALA A 120 -11.37 4.21 -8.48
CA ALA A 120 -12.70 4.61 -8.03
C ALA A 120 -13.30 3.61 -7.03
N LEU A 121 -13.19 2.31 -7.30
CA LEU A 121 -13.70 1.28 -6.39
C LEU A 121 -12.92 1.22 -5.07
N ILE A 122 -11.60 1.43 -5.09
CA ILE A 122 -10.80 1.57 -3.85
C ILE A 122 -11.31 2.73 -3.00
N TYR A 123 -11.49 3.91 -3.60
CA TYR A 123 -11.94 5.10 -2.87
C TYR A 123 -13.39 4.95 -2.37
N LYS A 124 -14.26 4.32 -3.16
CA LYS A 124 -15.62 3.92 -2.74
C LYS A 124 -15.59 3.00 -1.51
N ASN A 125 -14.73 1.98 -1.52
CA ASN A 125 -14.60 1.07 -0.38
C ASN A 125 -14.08 1.79 0.87
N LYS A 126 -13.11 2.69 0.71
CA LYS A 126 -12.60 3.53 1.81
C LYS A 126 -13.69 4.41 2.42
N TYR A 127 -14.59 4.95 1.60
CA TYR A 127 -15.65 5.86 2.04
C TYR A 127 -16.83 5.13 2.71
N LEU A 128 -17.43 4.13 2.05
CA LEU A 128 -18.64 3.48 2.56
C LEU A 128 -18.36 2.38 3.59
N LYS A 129 -17.16 1.77 3.55
CA LYS A 129 -16.75 0.58 4.33
C LYS A 129 -17.65 -0.65 4.11
N ASN A 130 -17.06 -1.85 4.09
CA ASN A 130 -17.78 -3.14 4.04
C ASN A 130 -18.71 -3.34 2.82
N ILE A 131 -18.33 -2.84 1.65
CA ILE A 131 -19.10 -3.09 0.43
C ILE A 131 -18.90 -4.56 0.02
N PRO A 132 -19.97 -5.31 -0.33
CA PRO A 132 -19.82 -6.64 -0.90
C PRO A 132 -19.16 -6.51 -2.27
N ILE A 133 -17.88 -6.88 -2.33
CA ILE A 133 -17.06 -6.77 -3.53
C ILE A 133 -16.91 -8.18 -4.13
N SER A 134 -17.45 -8.36 -5.34
CA SER A 134 -17.53 -9.62 -6.08
C SER A 134 -16.55 -9.68 -7.25
N ILE A 135 -15.33 -9.19 -7.04
CA ILE A 135 -14.31 -9.15 -8.09
C ILE A 135 -13.91 -10.57 -8.49
N LYS A 136 -14.08 -10.87 -9.77
CA LYS A 136 -13.79 -12.20 -10.34
C LYS A 136 -12.43 -12.29 -11.02
N ASN A 137 -11.91 -11.19 -11.57
CA ASN A 137 -10.69 -11.17 -12.38
C ASN A 137 -9.98 -9.81 -12.27
N PRO A 138 -8.64 -9.76 -12.22
CA PRO A 138 -7.87 -8.52 -12.34
C PRO A 138 -7.94 -7.79 -13.68
N ASP A 139 -8.43 -8.40 -14.78
CA ASP A 139 -8.41 -8.02 -16.23
C ASP A 139 -8.07 -6.57 -16.70
N LEU A 140 -8.28 -5.54 -15.88
CA LEU A 140 -8.01 -4.13 -16.17
C LEU A 140 -7.04 -3.46 -15.19
N ASP A 141 -7.00 -3.88 -13.93
CA ASP A 141 -6.20 -3.24 -12.88
C ASP A 141 -5.84 -4.24 -11.78
N LEU A 142 -4.65 -4.82 -11.91
CA LEU A 142 -4.10 -5.79 -10.97
C LEU A 142 -3.83 -5.18 -9.59
N GLU A 143 -3.37 -3.94 -9.54
CA GLU A 143 -3.10 -3.24 -8.28
C GLU A 143 -4.40 -3.07 -7.48
N SER A 144 -5.44 -2.54 -8.13
CA SER A 144 -6.73 -2.36 -7.49
C SER A 144 -7.33 -3.68 -7.04
N TYR A 145 -7.18 -4.73 -7.85
CA TYR A 145 -7.61 -6.08 -7.49
C TYR A 145 -6.95 -6.55 -6.18
N ILE A 146 -5.62 -6.47 -6.08
CA ILE A 146 -4.85 -6.90 -4.91
C ILE A 146 -5.21 -6.06 -3.68
N LEU A 147 -5.29 -4.74 -3.83
CA LEU A 147 -5.63 -3.85 -2.72
C LEU A 147 -7.05 -4.12 -2.20
N LEU A 148 -8.01 -4.37 -3.08
CA LEU A 148 -9.38 -4.71 -2.71
C LEU A 148 -9.44 -6.06 -1.98
N LEU A 149 -8.61 -7.04 -2.35
CA LEU A 149 -8.51 -8.29 -1.58
C LEU A 149 -7.97 -8.05 -0.17
N PHE A 150 -6.87 -7.31 -0.03
CA PHE A 150 -6.25 -7.03 1.26
C PHE A 150 -7.14 -6.20 2.19
N THR A 151 -7.92 -5.27 1.64
CA THR A 151 -8.80 -4.40 2.43
C THR A 151 -10.10 -5.07 2.86
N ASN A 152 -10.69 -5.93 2.03
CA ASN A 152 -11.98 -6.56 2.33
C ASN A 152 -11.88 -7.90 3.07
N TYR A 153 -10.77 -8.63 2.88
CA TYR A 153 -10.60 -9.96 3.43
C TYR A 153 -9.34 -10.09 4.31
N PRO A 154 -9.05 -9.16 5.24
CA PRO A 154 -7.80 -9.18 6.00
C PRO A 154 -7.66 -10.44 6.88
N ASN A 155 -8.77 -10.92 7.45
CA ASN A 155 -8.77 -12.12 8.31
C ASN A 155 -8.95 -13.43 7.54
N ASN A 156 -9.29 -13.36 6.25
CA ASN A 156 -9.58 -14.52 5.39
C ASN A 156 -8.65 -14.56 4.18
N ILE A 157 -7.52 -13.85 4.23
CA ILE A 157 -6.66 -13.68 3.07
C ILE A 157 -6.15 -15.02 2.55
N ASP A 158 -5.95 -15.99 3.45
CA ASP A 158 -5.59 -17.38 3.21
C ASP A 158 -6.46 -18.04 2.14
N GLN A 159 -7.76 -17.71 2.10
CA GLN A 159 -8.71 -18.25 1.13
C GLN A 159 -8.47 -17.73 -0.30
N TYR A 160 -7.80 -16.58 -0.42
CA TYR A 160 -7.51 -15.91 -1.68
C TYR A 160 -6.06 -16.08 -2.13
N ILE A 161 -5.21 -16.74 -1.33
CA ILE A 161 -3.80 -16.97 -1.66
C ILE A 161 -3.64 -17.80 -2.92
N ASN A 162 -4.42 -18.89 -3.07
CA ASN A 162 -4.37 -19.70 -4.28
C ASN A 162 -4.71 -18.86 -5.52
N LYS A 163 -5.70 -17.96 -5.42
CA LYS A 163 -6.03 -17.04 -6.52
C LYS A 163 -4.87 -16.12 -6.84
N LEU A 164 -4.20 -15.54 -5.83
CA LEU A 164 -3.03 -14.68 -6.06
C LEU A 164 -1.85 -15.46 -6.66
N ILE A 165 -1.63 -16.71 -6.26
CA ILE A 165 -0.61 -17.60 -6.84
C ILE A 165 -0.93 -17.90 -8.30
N ASP A 166 -2.19 -18.19 -8.62
CA ASP A 166 -2.62 -18.44 -9.99
C ASP A 166 -2.33 -17.24 -10.90
N LEU A 167 -2.46 -16.01 -10.38
CA LEU A 167 -2.08 -14.79 -11.11
C LEU A 167 -0.59 -14.76 -11.44
N LYS A 168 0.30 -15.37 -10.63
CA LYS A 168 1.75 -15.37 -10.93
C LYS A 168 2.06 -16.01 -12.28
N SER A 169 1.25 -16.96 -12.76
CA SER A 169 1.43 -17.57 -14.08
C SER A 169 1.15 -16.61 -15.24
N HIS A 170 0.25 -15.64 -15.02
CA HIS A 170 -0.19 -14.66 -16.01
C HIS A 170 0.56 -13.31 -15.88
N TYR A 171 1.12 -13.04 -14.71
CA TYR A 171 1.71 -11.75 -14.32
C TYR A 171 3.08 -11.97 -13.65
N SER A 172 3.90 -12.87 -14.22
CA SER A 172 5.14 -13.37 -13.59
C SER A 172 6.12 -12.30 -13.16
N ASP A 173 6.17 -11.20 -13.91
CA ASP A 173 7.13 -10.10 -13.73
C ASP A 173 6.46 -8.84 -13.14
N SER A 174 5.27 -9.01 -12.56
CA SER A 174 4.55 -7.90 -11.94
C SER A 174 5.13 -7.60 -10.57
N LEU A 175 5.86 -6.48 -10.48
CA LEU A 175 6.41 -5.96 -9.23
C LEU A 175 5.34 -5.80 -8.13
N ILE A 176 4.12 -5.42 -8.50
CA ILE A 176 2.99 -5.29 -7.57
C ILE A 176 2.68 -6.64 -6.89
N LEU A 177 2.72 -7.75 -7.64
CA LEU A 177 2.54 -9.09 -7.07
C LEU A 177 3.71 -9.50 -6.18
N GLU A 178 4.94 -9.10 -6.53
CA GLU A 178 6.11 -9.38 -5.68
C GLU A 178 6.00 -8.68 -4.32
N PHE A 179 5.62 -7.39 -4.31
CA PHE A 179 5.31 -6.68 -3.06
C PHE A 179 4.17 -7.35 -2.29
N ALA A 180 3.10 -7.76 -2.98
CA ALA A 180 1.98 -8.45 -2.35
C ALA A 180 2.41 -9.77 -1.69
N PHE A 181 3.21 -10.60 -2.38
CA PHE A 181 3.75 -11.83 -1.82
C PHE A 181 4.72 -11.59 -0.67
N ALA A 182 5.56 -10.57 -0.75
CA ALA A 182 6.46 -10.20 0.34
C ALA A 182 5.69 -9.78 1.60
N TRP A 183 4.60 -9.02 1.48
CA TRP A 183 3.74 -8.69 2.62
C TRP A 183 2.96 -9.89 3.16
N LEU A 184 2.51 -10.80 2.28
CA LEU A 184 1.88 -12.05 2.73
C LEU A 184 2.85 -12.97 3.46
N GLY A 185 4.10 -13.08 2.99
CA GLY A 185 5.14 -13.86 3.67
C GLY A 185 5.54 -13.28 5.04
N LEU A 186 5.37 -11.97 5.24
CA LEU A 186 5.47 -11.34 6.56
C LEU A 186 4.32 -11.76 7.48
N LEU A 187 3.11 -11.95 6.94
CA LEU A 187 1.95 -12.38 7.73
C LEU A 187 2.13 -13.83 8.21
N SER A 188 2.39 -14.77 7.29
CA SER A 188 2.52 -16.20 7.59
C SER A 188 3.32 -16.94 6.51
N ASN A 189 3.69 -18.19 6.81
CA ASN A 189 4.31 -19.10 5.84
C ASN A 189 3.24 -19.93 5.17
N PHE A 190 2.83 -19.54 3.96
CA PHE A 190 1.76 -20.20 3.23
C PHE A 190 2.27 -21.33 2.34
N ASN A 191 3.44 -21.14 1.73
CA ASN A 191 4.13 -22.15 0.92
C ASN A 191 5.61 -21.76 0.71
N ASP A 192 6.31 -22.54 -0.11
CA ASP A 192 7.73 -22.31 -0.43
C ASP A 192 8.02 -20.98 -1.16
N ASN A 193 7.00 -20.38 -1.77
CA ASN A 193 7.11 -19.10 -2.50
C ASN A 193 6.68 -17.89 -1.66
N ILE A 194 5.74 -18.07 -0.74
CA ILE A 194 5.16 -17.01 0.10
C ILE A 194 5.45 -17.36 1.56
N ASN A 195 6.60 -16.90 2.04
CA ASN A 195 7.09 -17.14 3.39
C ASN A 195 8.03 -16.01 3.84
N LEU A 196 8.32 -16.01 5.14
CA LEU A 196 9.15 -15.00 5.79
C LEU A 196 10.57 -14.88 5.19
N LYS A 197 11.17 -15.99 4.75
CA LYS A 197 12.53 -15.98 4.17
C LYS A 197 12.55 -15.25 2.83
N ASN A 198 11.54 -15.49 1.97
CA ASN A 198 11.43 -14.78 0.71
C ASN A 198 11.10 -13.29 0.91
N SER A 199 10.23 -12.98 1.88
CA SER A 199 9.97 -11.59 2.29
C SER A 199 11.23 -10.88 2.77
N TYR A 200 12.04 -11.56 3.59
CA TYR A 200 13.32 -11.05 4.05
C TYR A 200 14.23 -10.68 2.87
N TYR A 201 14.50 -11.62 1.96
CA TYR A 201 15.39 -11.34 0.83
C TYR A 201 14.86 -10.26 -0.10
N PHE A 202 13.54 -10.21 -0.32
CA PHE A 202 12.93 -9.18 -1.14
C PHE A 202 13.15 -7.78 -0.54
N PHE A 203 12.88 -7.59 0.76
CA PHE A 203 13.09 -6.29 1.40
C PHE A 203 14.57 -5.96 1.60
N ASP A 204 15.44 -6.96 1.79
CA ASP A 204 16.89 -6.79 1.89
C ASP A 204 17.50 -6.31 0.55
N GLU A 205 17.05 -6.88 -0.56
CA GLU A 205 17.43 -6.45 -1.91
C GLU A 205 16.99 -5.00 -2.18
N LEU A 206 15.74 -4.65 -1.86
CA LEU A 206 15.24 -3.29 -2.01
C LEU A 206 15.98 -2.30 -1.10
N ASN A 207 16.36 -2.71 0.11
CA ASN A 207 17.11 -1.86 1.03
C ASN A 207 18.56 -1.64 0.56
N SER A 208 19.12 -2.60 -0.15
CA SER A 208 20.50 -2.55 -0.68
C SER A 208 20.65 -1.67 -1.92
N SER A 209 19.54 -1.38 -2.61
CA SER A 209 19.52 -0.53 -3.82
C SER A 209 19.26 0.94 -3.46
N SER A 210 20.07 1.85 -4.00
CA SER A 210 19.95 3.30 -3.75
C SER A 210 18.61 3.89 -4.20
N ASN A 211 17.97 3.29 -5.20
CA ASN A 211 16.72 3.81 -5.78
C ASN A 211 15.48 3.40 -4.98
N THR A 212 15.60 2.37 -4.15
CA THR A 212 14.47 1.78 -3.42
C THR A 212 14.66 1.80 -1.91
N ASN A 213 15.87 2.05 -1.44
CA ASN A 213 16.13 2.28 -0.04
C ASN A 213 15.28 3.46 0.45
N SER A 214 14.50 3.20 1.49
CA SER A 214 13.56 4.16 2.06
C SER A 214 13.20 3.76 3.49
N LEU A 215 12.61 4.70 4.23
CA LEU A 215 12.05 4.42 5.55
C LEU A 215 11.03 3.26 5.53
N LYS A 216 10.17 3.19 4.50
CA LYS A 216 9.15 2.13 4.38
C LYS A 216 9.80 0.75 4.21
N ILE A 217 10.81 0.65 3.36
CA ILE A 217 11.53 -0.61 3.12
C ILE A 217 12.28 -1.04 4.37
N LYS A 218 12.95 -0.11 5.07
CA LYS A 218 13.62 -0.39 6.34
C LYS A 218 12.66 -0.86 7.43
N ILE A 219 11.45 -0.30 7.52
CA ILE A 219 10.43 -0.75 8.48
C ILE A 219 9.97 -2.19 8.17
N ASN A 220 9.80 -2.53 6.88
CA ASN A 220 9.47 -3.91 6.49
C ASN A 220 10.62 -4.88 6.78
N LEU A 221 11.86 -4.48 6.47
CA LEU A 221 13.06 -5.27 6.76
C LEU A 221 13.25 -5.45 8.27
N PHE A 222 13.00 -4.40 9.07
CA PHE A 222 13.00 -4.47 10.53
C PHE A 222 11.97 -5.50 11.03
N ALA A 223 10.75 -5.50 10.48
CA ALA A 223 9.75 -6.51 10.80
C ALA A 223 10.21 -7.95 10.45
N CYS A 224 10.91 -8.13 9.31
CA CYS A 224 11.51 -9.41 8.95
C CYS A 224 12.54 -9.87 10.00
N HIS A 225 13.50 -9.01 10.37
CA HIS A 225 14.51 -9.36 11.37
C HIS A 225 13.91 -9.69 12.74
N LEU A 226 12.88 -8.95 13.18
CA LEU A 226 12.18 -9.25 14.43
C LEU A 226 11.52 -10.63 14.39
N LYS A 227 10.85 -10.98 13.29
CA LYS A 227 10.23 -12.30 13.12
C LYS A 227 11.25 -13.44 13.01
N LEU A 228 12.44 -13.16 12.48
CA LEU A 228 13.56 -14.11 12.43
C LEU A 228 14.36 -14.17 13.74
N ILE A 229 14.08 -13.30 14.71
CA ILE A 229 14.82 -13.18 15.99
C ILE A 229 16.29 -12.78 15.75
N ASN A 230 16.55 -12.02 14.69
CA ASN A 230 17.84 -11.44 14.36
C ASN A 230 18.01 -10.12 15.12
N ILE A 231 18.23 -10.20 16.44
CA ILE A 231 18.22 -9.03 17.34
C ILE A 231 19.35 -8.03 17.07
N PRO A 232 20.62 -8.44 16.84
CA PRO A 232 21.68 -7.50 16.50
C PRO A 232 21.35 -6.67 15.26
N GLU A 233 20.91 -7.32 14.19
CA GLU A 233 20.54 -6.69 12.92
C GLU A 233 19.29 -5.81 13.06
N SER A 234 18.33 -6.25 13.89
CA SER A 234 17.15 -5.45 14.26
C SER A 234 17.55 -4.12 14.89
N LEU A 235 18.55 -4.12 15.78
CA LEU A 235 19.07 -2.91 16.42
C LEU A 235 19.85 -2.02 15.45
N GLU A 236 20.59 -2.60 14.50
CA GLU A 236 21.29 -1.84 13.46
C GLU A 236 20.32 -1.13 12.52
N ILE A 237 19.27 -1.81 12.08
CA ILE A 237 18.23 -1.20 11.24
C ILE A 237 17.49 -0.12 12.02
N LEU A 238 17.14 -0.36 13.28
CA LEU A 238 16.48 0.64 14.11
C LEU A 238 17.33 1.92 14.24
N LYS A 239 18.63 1.80 14.48
CA LYS A 239 19.55 2.95 14.48
C LYS A 239 19.59 3.66 13.14
N SER A 240 19.58 2.91 12.04
CA SER A 240 19.55 3.50 10.69
C SER A 240 18.25 4.28 10.45
N ILE A 241 17.11 3.78 10.93
CA ILE A 241 15.82 4.48 10.87
C ILE A 241 15.87 5.78 11.68
N GLU A 242 16.32 5.71 12.94
CA GLU A 242 16.37 6.87 13.85
C GLU A 242 17.29 7.98 13.34
N ASN A 243 18.37 7.64 12.63
CA ASN A 243 19.25 8.63 11.99
C ASN A 243 18.60 9.35 10.79
N GLU A 244 17.54 8.80 10.21
CA GLU A 244 16.82 9.35 9.05
C GLU A 244 15.47 9.99 9.43
N GLU A 245 15.04 9.89 10.70
CA GLU A 245 13.74 10.34 11.19
C GLU A 245 13.47 11.85 10.98
N GLU A 246 14.51 12.68 10.73
CA GLU A 246 14.34 14.08 10.33
C GLU A 246 13.54 14.28 9.02
N ASN A 247 13.38 13.23 8.20
CA ASN A 247 12.59 13.23 6.96
C ASN A 247 11.34 12.32 7.02
N SER A 248 10.85 11.99 8.22
CA SER A 248 9.81 10.97 8.40
C SER A 248 8.44 11.37 7.81
N ASN A 249 7.84 10.45 7.06
CA ASN A 249 6.43 10.50 6.69
C ASN A 249 5.61 9.96 7.87
N PRO A 250 4.72 10.75 8.51
CA PRO A 250 3.93 10.33 9.68
C PRO A 250 3.10 9.07 9.45
N SER A 251 2.84 8.73 8.18
CA SER A 251 2.08 7.54 7.78
C SER A 251 2.73 6.22 8.24
N TYR A 252 4.02 6.22 8.55
CA TYR A 252 4.74 5.01 8.98
C TYR A 252 4.97 4.90 10.49
N ASP A 253 4.64 5.93 11.25
CA ASP A 253 4.85 6.00 12.71
C ASP A 253 4.18 4.84 13.43
N TYR A 254 2.95 4.49 13.02
CA TYR A 254 2.21 3.38 13.62
C TYR A 254 2.98 2.05 13.49
N SER A 255 3.42 1.72 12.27
CA SER A 255 4.16 0.47 12.01
C SER A 255 5.50 0.43 12.73
N LEU A 256 6.21 1.57 12.77
CA LEU A 256 7.49 1.67 13.48
C LEU A 256 7.31 1.47 14.99
N LEU A 257 6.29 2.09 15.61
CA LEU A 257 5.99 1.91 17.04
C LEU A 257 5.66 0.45 17.37
N ILE A 258 4.87 -0.23 16.54
CA ILE A 258 4.56 -1.66 16.72
C ILE A 258 5.84 -2.51 16.70
N ASN A 259 6.75 -2.23 15.77
CA ASN A 259 8.01 -2.95 15.69
C ASN A 259 8.93 -2.64 16.89
N LYS A 260 9.01 -1.37 17.33
CA LYS A 260 9.74 -0.96 18.55
C LYS A 260 9.18 -1.68 19.80
N ILE A 261 7.86 -1.76 19.95
CA ILE A 261 7.20 -2.51 21.04
C ILE A 261 7.55 -4.00 20.99
N SER A 262 7.56 -4.58 19.80
CA SER A 262 7.90 -5.99 19.58
C SER A 262 9.37 -6.27 19.97
N LEU A 263 10.30 -5.40 19.55
CA LEU A 263 11.71 -5.49 19.95
C LEU A 263 11.88 -5.39 21.47
N ALA A 264 11.23 -4.42 22.12
CA ALA A 264 11.27 -4.25 23.56
C ALA A 264 10.70 -5.48 24.30
N SER A 265 9.67 -6.11 23.73
CA SER A 265 9.09 -7.36 24.26
C SER A 265 10.07 -8.53 24.15
N ILE A 266 10.70 -8.73 22.98
CA ILE A 266 11.66 -9.82 22.75
C ILE A 266 12.92 -9.67 23.61
N THR A 267 13.39 -8.43 23.80
CA THR A 267 14.56 -8.12 24.63
C THR A 267 14.24 -8.02 26.12
N SER A 268 13.00 -8.29 26.53
CA SER A 268 12.53 -8.19 27.92
C SER A 268 12.74 -6.80 28.57
N ASN A 269 12.76 -5.74 27.76
CA ASN A 269 12.87 -4.36 28.24
C ASN A 269 11.48 -3.80 28.59
N SER A 270 11.00 -4.17 29.78
CA SER A 270 9.64 -3.83 30.23
C SER A 270 9.40 -2.33 30.38
N ILE A 271 10.41 -1.56 30.79
CA ILE A 271 10.29 -0.10 30.98
C ILE A 271 10.05 0.58 29.62
N GLU A 272 10.86 0.23 28.63
CA GLU A 272 10.74 0.79 27.28
C GLU A 272 9.44 0.34 26.62
N ARG A 273 9.10 -0.93 26.77
CA ARG A 273 7.83 -1.48 26.27
C ARG A 273 6.63 -0.70 26.81
N SER A 274 6.58 -0.42 28.11
CA SER A 274 5.48 0.34 28.71
C SER A 274 5.37 1.76 28.14
N LYS A 275 6.50 2.47 28.01
CA LYS A 275 6.52 3.81 27.40
C LYS A 275 5.98 3.81 25.97
N LEU A 276 6.40 2.83 25.16
CA LEU A 276 5.95 2.71 23.77
C LEU A 276 4.47 2.33 23.67
N ILE A 277 3.96 1.52 24.60
CA ILE A 277 2.51 1.21 24.70
C ILE A 277 1.70 2.46 25.06
N ASP A 278 2.19 3.29 25.98
CA ASP A 278 1.54 4.55 26.33
C ASP A 278 1.55 5.52 25.14
N GLU A 279 2.66 5.58 24.40
CA GLU A 279 2.80 6.41 23.20
C GLU A 279 1.84 5.97 22.09
N ILE A 280 1.78 4.67 21.75
CA ILE A 280 0.88 4.19 20.69
C ILE A 280 -0.59 4.34 21.07
N SER A 281 -0.92 4.19 22.36
CA SER A 281 -2.29 4.41 22.87
C SER A 281 -2.70 5.88 22.79
N SER A 282 -1.74 6.79 22.97
CA SER A 282 -1.97 8.23 22.88
C SER A 282 -2.07 8.72 21.43
N LYS A 283 -1.16 8.27 20.55
CA LYS A 283 -1.11 8.69 19.13
C LYS A 283 -2.17 7.98 18.27
N PHE A 284 -2.46 6.71 18.54
CA PHE A 284 -3.35 5.86 17.74
C PHE A 284 -4.37 5.11 18.61
N PRO A 285 -5.26 5.83 19.33
CA PRO A 285 -6.16 5.23 20.33
C PRO A 285 -7.16 4.22 19.75
N ASN A 286 -7.53 4.37 18.47
CA ASN A 286 -8.47 3.48 17.77
C ASN A 286 -7.76 2.45 16.88
N SER A 287 -6.45 2.22 17.08
CA SER A 287 -5.71 1.26 16.29
C SER A 287 -6.08 -0.19 16.63
N PRO A 288 -5.90 -1.13 15.67
CA PRO A 288 -6.09 -2.56 15.94
C PRO A 288 -5.28 -3.07 17.12
N TYR A 289 -4.05 -2.59 17.29
CA TYR A 289 -3.19 -2.97 18.41
C TYR A 289 -3.78 -2.57 19.77
N VAL A 290 -4.22 -1.31 19.91
CA VAL A 290 -4.81 -0.81 21.15
C VAL A 290 -6.14 -1.50 21.44
N SER A 291 -6.95 -1.77 20.42
CA SER A 291 -8.19 -2.55 20.56
C SER A 291 -7.92 -3.97 21.06
N ASP A 292 -6.92 -4.66 20.49
CA ASP A 292 -6.52 -6.01 20.91
C ASP A 292 -5.95 -6.03 22.33
N LEU A 293 -5.09 -5.05 22.67
CA LEU A 293 -4.55 -4.88 24.02
C LEU A 293 -5.68 -4.75 25.06
N ASN A 294 -6.63 -3.84 24.82
CA ASN A 294 -7.76 -3.60 25.72
C ASN A 294 -8.64 -4.85 25.87
N SER A 295 -8.91 -5.54 24.75
CA SER A 295 -9.72 -6.77 24.76
C SER A 295 -9.06 -7.88 25.57
N LYS A 296 -7.74 -8.05 25.43
CA LYS A 296 -6.95 -9.03 26.19
C LYS A 296 -6.84 -8.67 27.67
N SER A 297 -6.67 -7.40 28.01
CA SER A 297 -6.68 -6.94 29.40
C SER A 297 -8.02 -7.21 30.08
N GLN A 298 -9.14 -6.92 29.40
CA GLN A 298 -10.48 -7.22 29.93
C GLN A 298 -10.71 -8.72 30.11
N LEU A 299 -10.26 -9.54 29.16
CA LEU A 299 -10.33 -11.00 29.28
C LEU A 299 -9.53 -11.49 30.48
N PHE A 300 -8.30 -11.00 30.66
CA PHE A 300 -7.48 -11.36 31.82
C PHE A 300 -8.16 -10.98 33.14
N ASP A 301 -8.66 -9.76 33.26
CA ASP A 301 -9.37 -9.30 34.46
C ASP A 301 -10.63 -10.14 34.74
N SER A 302 -11.33 -10.60 33.70
CA SER A 302 -12.48 -11.48 33.85
C SER A 302 -12.10 -12.86 34.40
N ILE A 303 -11.00 -13.43 33.93
CA ILE A 303 -10.46 -14.71 34.42
C ILE A 303 -9.99 -14.54 35.87
N VAL A 304 -9.25 -13.48 36.19
CA VAL A 304 -8.80 -13.23 37.58
C VAL A 304 -9.98 -13.14 38.54
N LYS A 305 -11.07 -12.46 38.15
CA LYS A 305 -12.30 -12.38 38.98
C LYS A 305 -13.00 -13.72 39.16
N GLU A 306 -12.90 -14.64 38.21
CA GLU A 306 -13.49 -15.97 38.32
C GLU A 306 -12.74 -16.87 39.32
N TYR A 307 -11.43 -16.66 39.48
CA TYR A 307 -10.55 -17.47 40.33
C TYR A 307 -10.08 -16.77 41.62
N ALA A 308 -10.51 -15.54 41.88
CA ALA A 308 -10.21 -14.77 43.10
C ALA A 308 -11.30 -14.96 44.17
#